data_AF-A0A831U6Q3-F1
#
_entry.id   AF-A0A831U6Q3-F1
#
_cell.length_a   1.000
_cell.length_b   1.000
_cell.length_c   1.000
_cell.angle_alpha   90.00
_cell.angle_beta   90.00
_cell.angle_gamma   90.00
#
_symmetry.space_group_name_H-M   'P 1'
#
loop_
_entity.id
_entity.type
_entity.pdbx_description
1 polymer ?
#
loop_
_entity_poly.entity_id
_entity_poly.type
_entity_poly.pdbx_seq_one_letter_code
_entity_poly.pdbx_strand_id
1 'polypeptide(L)'
;CYGVGCLILGMPGIGKSETALELVERGHRLVADDVVMLQRRREDTLYATATEVVEHHMEIRGVGLVDVGSIFGVGRVLNSKPISLVIDLEEWREDTHYDRTGLSENYVTLLGVSVPHLVIPVRPGRNIAIIVEVASLNHRLKELGHHTAMRFNNRLKQFMDNREP
;
A
#
# COMPACT_ATOMS: atom_id res chain seq x y z
N CYS A 1 -0.65 -6.19 -4.25
CA CYS A 1 0.68 -6.74 -3.92
C CYS A 1 0.54 -8.07 -3.17
N TYR A 2 1.10 -9.18 -3.66
CA TYR A 2 0.98 -10.53 -3.04
C TYR A 2 -0.45 -10.96 -2.65
N GLY A 3 -1.44 -10.55 -3.44
CA GLY A 3 -2.86 -10.82 -3.19
C GLY A 3 -3.59 -9.78 -2.34
N VAL A 4 -2.87 -8.90 -1.64
CA VAL A 4 -3.41 -7.74 -0.90
C VAL A 4 -3.77 -6.63 -1.89
N GLY A 5 -4.97 -6.07 -1.80
CA GLY A 5 -5.34 -4.87 -2.57
C GLY A 5 -4.89 -3.61 -1.84
N CYS A 6 -3.94 -2.89 -2.44
CA CYS A 6 -3.36 -1.69 -1.87
C CYS A 6 -3.88 -0.47 -2.63
N LEU A 7 -4.53 0.46 -1.93
CA LEU A 7 -4.85 1.78 -2.45
C LEU A 7 -3.73 2.74 -2.05
N ILE A 8 -2.98 3.27 -3.02
CA ILE A 8 -1.87 4.20 -2.79
C ILE A 8 -2.38 5.63 -2.97
N LEU A 9 -2.33 6.40 -1.90
CA LEU A 9 -2.71 7.81 -1.83
C LEU A 9 -1.45 8.68 -1.67
N GLY A 10 -1.63 10.00 -1.82
CA GLY A 10 -0.57 10.98 -1.66
C GLY A 10 -0.69 12.13 -2.67
N MET A 11 0.03 13.21 -2.43
CA MET A 11 -0.04 14.42 -3.27
C MET A 11 0.42 14.15 -4.71
N PRO A 12 -0.04 14.94 -5.72
CA PRO A 12 0.50 14.87 -7.07
C PRO A 12 2.03 15.06 -7.08
N GLY A 13 2.75 14.25 -7.86
CA GLY A 13 4.21 14.32 -7.94
C GLY A 13 4.99 13.61 -6.83
N ILE A 14 4.32 13.02 -5.83
CA ILE A 14 5.00 12.27 -4.74
C ILE A 14 5.62 10.94 -5.19
N GLY A 15 5.29 10.46 -6.41
CA GLY A 15 5.80 9.20 -6.95
C GLY A 15 4.81 8.03 -6.95
N LYS A 16 3.49 8.26 -6.96
CA LYS A 16 2.47 7.21 -6.92
C LYS A 16 2.55 6.30 -8.16
N SER A 17 2.49 6.88 -9.35
CA SER A 17 2.50 6.15 -10.63
C SER A 17 3.83 5.43 -10.83
N GLU A 18 4.96 6.05 -10.48
CA GLU A 18 6.29 5.42 -10.53
C GLU A 18 6.39 4.24 -9.55
N THR A 19 5.86 4.37 -8.33
CA THR A 19 5.77 3.27 -7.37
C THR A 19 4.89 2.14 -7.90
N ALA A 20 3.75 2.47 -8.51
CA ALA A 20 2.82 1.49 -9.08
C ALA A 20 3.46 0.76 -10.28
N LEU A 21 4.17 1.47 -11.14
CA LEU A 21 4.90 0.89 -12.28
C LEU A 21 5.99 -0.07 -11.82
N GLU A 22 6.80 0.33 -10.82
CA GLU A 22 7.84 -0.56 -10.27
C GLU A 22 7.23 -1.80 -9.62
N LEU A 23 6.10 -1.68 -8.92
CA LEU A 23 5.36 -2.82 -8.39
C LEU A 23 4.89 -3.77 -9.51
N VAL A 24 4.43 -3.24 -10.64
CA VAL A 24 4.06 -4.06 -11.81
C VAL A 24 5.27 -4.80 -12.38
N GLU A 25 6.40 -4.12 -12.55
CA GLU A 25 7.65 -4.71 -13.03
C GLU A 25 8.11 -5.87 -12.12
N ARG A 26 7.97 -5.70 -10.80
CA ARG A 26 8.26 -6.70 -9.76
C ARG A 26 7.22 -7.82 -9.69
N GLY A 27 6.19 -7.74 -10.51
CA GLY A 27 5.24 -8.80 -10.77
C GLY A 27 3.89 -8.69 -10.08
N HIS A 28 3.60 -7.53 -9.47
CA HIS A 28 2.26 -7.24 -8.98
C HIS A 28 1.33 -6.84 -10.13
N ARG A 29 0.08 -6.56 -9.79
CA ARG A 29 -0.98 -6.28 -10.76
C ARG A 29 -1.55 -4.90 -10.53
N LEU A 30 -1.62 -4.09 -11.59
CA LEU A 30 -2.27 -2.80 -11.60
C LEU A 30 -3.79 -2.99 -11.75
N VAL A 31 -4.56 -2.21 -11.00
CA VAL A 31 -6.02 -2.13 -11.18
C VAL A 31 -6.39 -0.86 -11.94
N ALA A 32 -5.88 0.27 -11.47
CA ALA A 32 -6.09 1.59 -12.04
C ALA A 32 -4.93 2.50 -11.63
N ASP A 33 -4.68 3.54 -12.42
CA ASP A 33 -3.81 4.66 -12.07
C ASP A 33 -4.58 5.99 -12.19
N ASP A 34 -4.16 7.00 -11.43
CA ASP A 34 -4.77 8.34 -11.33
C ASP A 34 -6.22 8.35 -10.79
N VAL A 35 -7.19 7.88 -11.60
CA VAL A 35 -8.61 7.85 -11.24
C VAL A 35 -9.05 6.44 -10.86
N VAL A 36 -9.29 6.24 -9.55
CA VAL A 36 -9.76 4.97 -8.99
C VAL A 36 -11.22 5.07 -8.57
N MET A 37 -12.07 4.22 -9.13
CA MET A 37 -13.47 4.13 -8.73
C MET A 37 -13.62 3.19 -7.54
N LEU A 38 -14.28 3.67 -6.48
CA LEU A 38 -14.56 2.90 -5.28
C LEU A 38 -16.02 2.48 -5.22
N GLN A 39 -16.24 1.20 -4.96
CA GLN A 39 -17.58 0.63 -4.77
C GLN A 39 -17.63 -0.16 -3.47
N ARG A 40 -18.54 0.21 -2.56
CA ARG A 40 -18.89 -0.62 -1.42
C ARG A 40 -19.78 -1.77 -1.88
N ARG A 41 -19.39 -3.00 -1.56
CA ARG A 41 -20.15 -4.22 -1.84
C ARG A 41 -20.63 -4.85 -0.53
N ARG A 42 -21.21 -6.06 -0.62
CA ARG A 42 -21.65 -6.84 0.54
C ARG A 42 -20.48 -7.05 1.53
N GLU A 43 -20.83 -7.32 2.80
CA GLU A 43 -19.86 -7.55 3.87
C GLU A 43 -18.91 -6.37 4.10
N ASP A 44 -19.38 -5.15 3.82
CA ASP A 44 -18.63 -3.92 4.00
C ASP A 44 -17.24 -3.94 3.34
N THR A 45 -17.12 -4.64 2.22
CA THR A 45 -15.87 -4.68 1.45
C THR A 45 -15.86 -3.58 0.38
N LEU A 46 -14.78 -2.80 0.33
CA LEU A 46 -14.54 -1.84 -0.74
C LEU A 46 -13.80 -2.47 -1.89
N TYR A 47 -14.28 -2.27 -3.10
CA TYR A 47 -13.62 -2.66 -4.34
C TYR A 47 -13.10 -1.42 -5.08
N ALA A 48 -11.89 -1.53 -5.59
CA ALA A 48 -11.31 -0.61 -6.56
C ALA A 48 -11.49 -1.16 -7.98
N THR A 49 -11.82 -0.26 -8.92
CA THR A 49 -11.86 -0.51 -10.36
C THR A 49 -11.29 0.68 -11.12
N ALA A 50 -10.79 0.47 -12.33
CA ALA A 50 -10.57 1.56 -13.29
C ALA A 50 -11.89 2.07 -13.86
N THR A 51 -11.86 3.25 -14.49
CA THR A 51 -12.91 3.64 -15.44
C THR A 51 -12.63 3.02 -16.81
N GLU A 52 -13.65 2.80 -17.63
CA GLU A 52 -13.50 2.20 -18.97
C GLU A 52 -12.50 2.96 -19.85
N VAL A 53 -12.39 4.27 -19.67
CA VAL A 53 -11.54 5.14 -20.49
C VAL A 53 -10.05 4.96 -20.19
N VAL A 54 -9.69 4.68 -18.94
CA VAL A 54 -8.29 4.61 -18.48
C VAL A 54 -7.89 3.21 -18.02
N GLU A 55 -8.71 2.20 -18.32
CA GLU A 55 -8.42 0.80 -17.98
C GLU A 55 -7.06 0.39 -18.56
N HIS A 56 -6.18 -0.14 -17.70
CA HIS A 56 -4.82 -0.58 -18.02
C HIS A 56 -3.83 0.50 -18.48
N HIS A 57 -4.25 1.77 -18.54
CA HIS A 57 -3.38 2.86 -18.97
C HIS A 57 -2.75 3.57 -17.78
N MET A 58 -1.55 4.13 -18.00
CA MET A 58 -0.81 4.93 -17.03
C MET A 58 -0.11 6.08 -17.75
N GLU A 59 -0.10 7.28 -17.15
CA GLU A 59 0.70 8.41 -17.66
C GLU A 59 2.07 8.40 -16.99
N ILE A 60 3.13 8.34 -17.80
CA ILE A 60 4.50 8.42 -17.32
C ILE A 60 5.12 9.71 -17.84
N ARG A 61 5.50 10.59 -16.92
CA ARG A 61 6.13 11.87 -17.27
C ARG A 61 7.41 11.64 -18.07
N GLY A 62 7.51 12.32 -19.20
CA GLY A 62 8.65 12.20 -20.13
C GLY A 62 8.54 11.04 -21.12
N VAL A 63 7.56 10.14 -20.96
CA VAL A 63 7.29 9.04 -21.90
C VAL A 63 5.93 9.22 -22.58
N GLY A 64 4.90 9.59 -21.81
CA GLY A 64 3.51 9.73 -22.27
C GLY A 64 2.60 8.63 -21.73
N LEU A 65 1.46 8.43 -22.40
CA LEU A 65 0.49 7.40 -22.05
C LEU A 65 1.00 6.02 -22.44
N VAL A 66 0.96 5.06 -21.51
CA VAL A 66 1.39 3.68 -21.73
C VAL A 66 0.28 2.69 -21.40
N ASP A 67 0.18 1.62 -22.18
CA ASP A 67 -0.66 0.46 -21.87
C ASP A 67 0.17 -0.57 -21.11
N VAL A 68 -0.11 -0.70 -19.81
CA VAL A 68 0.60 -1.59 -18.89
C VAL A 68 0.35 -3.07 -19.24
N GLY A 69 -0.86 -3.40 -19.70
CA GLY A 69 -1.22 -4.77 -20.10
C GLY A 69 -0.49 -5.20 -21.36
N SER A 70 -0.32 -4.29 -22.32
CA SER A 70 0.43 -4.55 -23.55
C SER A 70 1.94 -4.66 -23.32
N ILE A 71 2.51 -3.84 -22.44
CA ILE A 71 3.96 -3.82 -22.18
C ILE A 71 4.40 -4.97 -21.28
N PHE A 72 3.70 -5.20 -20.16
CA PHE A 72 4.12 -6.16 -19.14
C PHE A 72 3.31 -7.48 -19.17
N GLY A 73 2.31 -7.56 -20.05
CA GLY A 73 1.45 -8.71 -20.27
C GLY A 73 0.14 -8.66 -19.47
N VAL A 74 -0.90 -9.29 -20.02
CA VAL A 74 -2.25 -9.33 -19.43
C VAL A 74 -2.31 -9.84 -17.99
N GLY A 75 -1.32 -10.64 -17.57
CA GLY A 75 -1.19 -11.12 -16.18
C GLY A 75 -0.79 -10.03 -15.17
N ARG A 76 -0.46 -8.82 -15.63
CA ARG A 76 -0.03 -7.66 -14.83
C ARG A 76 -1.11 -6.62 -14.61
N VAL A 77 -2.31 -6.87 -15.11
CA VAL A 77 -3.47 -6.00 -14.92
C VAL A 77 -4.66 -6.77 -14.36
N LEU A 78 -5.60 -6.06 -13.75
CA LEU A 78 -6.83 -6.57 -13.17
C LEU A 78 -7.94 -5.54 -13.29
N ASN A 79 -9.15 -5.96 -13.65
CA ASN A 79 -10.28 -5.03 -13.75
C ASN A 79 -10.79 -4.58 -12.38
N SER A 80 -10.63 -5.42 -11.33
CA SER A 80 -11.09 -5.08 -9.98
C SER A 80 -10.33 -5.81 -8.88
N LYS A 81 -10.27 -5.21 -7.68
CA LYS A 81 -9.70 -5.83 -6.48
C LYS A 81 -10.32 -5.24 -5.21
N PRO A 82 -10.63 -6.05 -4.17
CA PRO A 82 -10.99 -5.50 -2.87
C PRO A 82 -9.79 -4.80 -2.24
N ILE A 83 -10.03 -3.64 -1.61
CA ILE A 83 -9.01 -2.87 -0.90
C ILE A 83 -8.91 -3.43 0.52
N SER A 84 -7.70 -3.86 0.88
CA SER A 84 -7.39 -4.40 2.21
C SER A 84 -6.46 -3.47 2.99
N LEU A 85 -5.71 -2.61 2.30
CA LEU A 85 -4.75 -1.70 2.89
C LEU A 85 -4.74 -0.36 2.12
N VAL A 86 -4.86 0.74 2.84
CA VAL A 86 -4.60 2.08 2.32
C VAL A 86 -3.18 2.48 2.72
N ILE A 87 -2.40 2.93 1.74
CA ILE A 87 -1.04 3.42 1.94
C ILE A 87 -1.02 4.88 1.52
N ASP A 88 -0.77 5.79 2.45
CA ASP A 88 -0.64 7.21 2.15
C ASP A 88 0.82 7.62 2.08
N LEU A 89 1.22 8.16 0.93
CA LEU A 89 2.57 8.65 0.68
C LEU A 89 2.64 10.13 1.06
N GLU A 90 3.45 10.42 2.07
CA GLU A 90 3.66 11.79 2.55
C GLU A 90 5.10 12.21 2.33
N GLU A 91 5.32 13.50 2.03
CA GLU A 91 6.67 14.06 2.07
C GLU A 91 7.22 13.94 3.49
N TRP A 92 8.46 13.46 3.61
CA TRP A 92 9.11 13.39 4.91
C TRP A 92 9.32 14.79 5.49
N ARG A 93 8.93 14.97 6.75
CA ARG A 93 9.19 16.19 7.53
C ARG A 93 9.89 15.85 8.84
N GLU A 94 10.80 16.72 9.26
CA GLU A 94 11.60 16.55 10.49
C GLU A 94 10.74 16.57 11.76
N ASP A 95 9.66 17.34 11.73
CA ASP A 95 8.74 17.57 12.84
C ASP A 95 7.67 16.47 12.99
N THR A 96 7.50 15.61 11.98
CA THR A 96 6.50 14.54 12.01
C THR A 96 7.06 13.26 12.66
N HIS A 97 6.37 12.79 13.71
CA HIS A 97 6.67 11.51 14.34
C HIS A 97 6.01 10.35 13.58
N TYR A 98 6.78 9.71 12.70
CA TYR A 98 6.34 8.49 12.04
C TYR A 98 6.46 7.28 12.97
N ASP A 99 5.47 6.37 12.94
CA ASP A 99 5.52 5.14 13.74
C ASP A 99 6.71 4.27 13.33
N ARG A 100 7.55 3.93 14.31
CA ARG A 100 8.74 3.08 14.16
C ARG A 100 8.55 1.70 14.77
N THR A 101 7.45 1.50 15.49
CA THR A 101 7.20 0.31 16.31
C THR A 101 6.24 -0.67 15.62
N GLY A 102 5.29 -0.16 14.83
CA GLY A 102 4.24 -0.97 14.22
C GLY A 102 3.25 -1.54 15.24
N LEU A 103 3.20 -0.96 16.45
CA LEU A 103 2.34 -1.38 17.54
C LEU A 103 0.94 -0.77 17.47
N SER A 104 0.80 0.42 16.88
CA SER A 104 -0.49 1.03 16.62
C SER A 104 -1.06 0.55 15.29
N GLU A 105 -2.38 0.40 15.25
CA GLU A 105 -3.12 0.13 14.02
C GLU A 105 -3.99 1.34 13.72
N ASN A 106 -3.68 1.99 12.61
CA ASN A 106 -4.44 3.13 12.13
C ASN A 106 -5.44 2.66 11.08
N TYR A 107 -6.55 3.37 10.97
CA TYR A 107 -7.60 3.09 9.99
C TYR A 107 -8.06 4.39 9.33
N VAL A 108 -8.53 4.27 8.10
CA VAL A 108 -9.22 5.34 7.36
C VAL A 108 -10.60 4.85 6.97
N THR A 109 -11.60 5.74 7.04
CA THR A 109 -12.95 5.40 6.61
C THR A 109 -13.20 5.90 5.19
N LEU A 110 -13.50 4.98 4.28
CA LEU A 110 -13.84 5.27 2.88
C LEU A 110 -15.24 4.72 2.60
N LEU A 111 -16.18 5.54 2.12
CA LEU A 111 -17.58 5.17 1.89
C LEU A 111 -18.24 4.42 3.08
N GLY A 112 -17.87 4.81 4.31
CA GLY A 112 -18.37 4.21 5.54
C GLY A 112 -17.77 2.84 5.90
N VAL A 113 -16.70 2.42 5.24
CA VAL A 113 -15.93 1.20 5.55
C VAL A 113 -14.58 1.59 6.15
N SER A 114 -14.25 0.99 7.29
CA SER A 114 -12.94 1.16 7.94
C SER A 114 -11.90 0.24 7.30
N VAL A 115 -10.81 0.82 6.80
CA VAL A 115 -9.71 0.10 6.15
C VAL A 115 -8.40 0.40 6.88
N PRO A 116 -7.55 -0.61 7.14
CA PRO A 116 -6.21 -0.40 7.66
C PRO A 116 -5.44 0.65 6.86
N HIS A 117 -4.78 1.55 7.57
CA HIS A 117 -4.12 2.72 7.02
C HIS A 117 -2.66 2.78 7.46
N LEU A 118 -1.75 2.99 6.52
CA LEU A 118 -0.33 3.14 6.76
C LEU A 118 0.21 4.38 6.05
N VAL A 119 0.88 5.26 6.80
CA VAL A 119 1.58 6.41 6.23
C VAL A 119 3.04 6.04 5.98
N ILE A 120 3.52 6.25 4.75
CA ILE A 120 4.91 6.01 4.36
C ILE A 120 5.56 7.36 3.98
N PRO A 121 6.60 7.80 4.72
CA PRO A 121 7.32 9.00 4.35
C PRO A 121 8.22 8.78 3.14
N VAL A 122 8.09 9.65 2.15
CA VAL A 122 8.89 9.69 0.92
C VAL A 122 10.02 10.69 1.10
N ARG A 123 11.24 10.25 0.76
CA ARG A 123 12.43 11.08 0.65
C ARG A 123 13.36 10.50 -0.42
N PRO A 124 14.24 11.32 -1.04
CA PRO A 124 15.22 10.83 -2.00
C PRO A 124 16.01 9.62 -1.49
N GLY A 125 16.24 8.64 -2.37
CA GLY A 125 16.98 7.41 -2.04
C GLY A 125 16.15 6.32 -1.34
N ARG A 126 14.86 6.53 -1.04
CA ARG A 126 13.97 5.44 -0.61
C ARG A 126 13.31 4.78 -1.82
N ASN A 127 13.42 3.46 -1.90
CA ASN A 127 12.60 2.68 -2.80
C ASN A 127 11.23 2.42 -2.14
N ILE A 128 10.21 3.13 -2.62
CA ILE A 128 8.87 3.07 -2.04
C ILE A 128 8.16 1.77 -2.40
N ALA A 129 8.36 1.24 -3.61
CA ALA A 129 7.76 -0.02 -4.03
C ALA A 129 8.12 -1.18 -3.09
N ILE A 130 9.39 -1.29 -2.69
CA ILE A 130 9.84 -2.30 -1.71
C ILE A 130 9.14 -2.11 -0.36
N ILE A 131 8.96 -0.87 0.09
CA ILE A 131 8.30 -0.61 1.37
C ILE A 131 6.82 -0.98 1.29
N VAL A 132 6.15 -0.70 0.17
CA VAL A 132 4.77 -1.12 -0.11
C VAL A 132 4.64 -2.66 -0.13
N GLU A 133 5.60 -3.36 -0.73
CA GLU A 133 5.66 -4.84 -0.71
C GLU A 133 5.74 -5.38 0.73
N VAL A 134 6.68 -4.85 1.52
CA VAL A 134 6.86 -5.27 2.91
C VAL A 134 5.63 -4.92 3.76
N ALA A 135 5.04 -3.75 3.57
CA ALA A 135 3.80 -3.35 4.22
C ALA A 135 2.65 -4.34 3.91
N SER A 136 2.53 -4.75 2.65
CA SER A 136 1.52 -5.71 2.19
C SER A 136 1.73 -7.09 2.82
N LEU A 137 2.98 -7.58 2.86
CA LEU A 137 3.31 -8.85 3.50
C LEU A 137 3.08 -8.81 5.01
N ASN A 138 3.47 -7.71 5.67
CA ASN A 138 3.26 -7.53 7.11
C ASN A 138 1.77 -7.45 7.45
N HIS A 139 0.96 -6.77 6.63
CA HIS A 139 -0.48 -6.76 6.78
C HIS A 139 -1.07 -8.17 6.66
N ARG A 140 -0.66 -8.94 5.65
CA ARG A 140 -1.08 -10.35 5.50
C ARG A 140 -0.65 -11.23 6.68
N LEU A 141 0.53 -11.00 7.26
CA LEU A 141 0.96 -11.69 8.48
C LEU A 141 0.05 -11.37 9.67
N LYS A 142 -0.36 -10.10 9.83
CA LYS A 142 -1.31 -9.69 10.87
C LYS A 142 -2.68 -10.37 10.69
N GLU A 143 -3.18 -10.43 9.46
CA GLU A 143 -4.43 -11.17 9.15
C GLU A 143 -4.35 -12.66 9.52
N LEU A 144 -3.15 -13.25 9.45
CA LEU A 144 -2.88 -14.62 9.88
C LEU A 144 -2.59 -14.75 11.40
N GLY A 145 -2.75 -13.69 12.18
CA GLY A 145 -2.51 -13.66 13.63
C GLY A 145 -1.04 -13.50 14.05
N HIS A 146 -0.14 -13.18 13.12
CA HIS A 146 1.27 -12.96 13.40
C HIS A 146 1.59 -11.47 13.62
N HIS A 147 1.55 -11.03 14.89
CA HIS A 147 1.89 -9.66 15.29
C HIS A 147 3.38 -9.53 15.69
N THR A 148 4.26 -9.33 14.71
CA THR A 148 5.73 -9.27 14.90
C THR A 148 6.16 -8.22 15.93
N ALA A 149 5.61 -7.00 15.85
CA ALA A 149 5.93 -5.90 16.77
C ALA A 149 5.59 -6.25 18.23
N MET A 150 4.41 -6.82 18.47
CA MET A 150 4.00 -7.26 19.82
C MET A 150 4.90 -8.38 20.34
N ARG A 151 5.22 -9.37 19.50
CA ARG A 151 6.12 -10.48 19.89
C ARG A 151 7.51 -9.98 20.26
N PHE A 152 8.04 -9.03 19.50
CA PHE A 152 9.34 -8.42 19.79
C PHE A 152 9.30 -7.60 21.08
N ASN A 153 8.27 -6.78 21.27
CA ASN A 153 8.06 -6.00 22.50
C ASN A 153 7.98 -6.91 23.74
N ASN A 154 7.26 -8.02 23.66
CA ASN A 154 7.15 -8.98 24.77
C ASN A 154 8.50 -9.63 25.11
N ARG A 155 9.32 -9.96 24.09
CA ARG A 155 10.69 -10.49 24.32
C ARG A 155 11.61 -9.45 24.94
N LEU A 156 11.50 -8.18 24.53
CA LEU A 156 12.27 -7.08 25.12
C LEU A 156 11.92 -6.88 26.60
N LYS A 157 10.62 -6.87 26.93
CA LYS A 157 10.16 -6.78 28.33
C LYS A 157 10.72 -7.91 29.18
N GLN A 158 10.59 -9.15 28.72
CA GLN A 158 11.15 -10.32 29.41
C GLN A 158 12.68 -10.23 29.59
N PHE A 159 13.41 -9.68 28.62
CA PHE A 159 14.85 -9.50 28.73
C PHE A 159 15.23 -8.41 29.75
N MET A 160 14.42 -7.35 29.87
CA MET A 160 14.62 -6.28 30.83
C MET A 160 14.27 -6.73 32.26
N ASP A 161 13.15 -7.42 32.44
CA ASP A 161 12.71 -7.93 33.75
C ASP A 161 13.71 -8.93 34.35
N ASN A 162 14.36 -9.75 33.50
CA ASN A 162 15.41 -10.69 33.93
C ASN A 162 16.76 -10.02 34.27
N ARG A 163 16.88 -8.70 34.08
CA ARG A 163 18.09 -7.91 34.37
C ARG A 163 17.92 -6.94 35.56
N GLU A 164 16.72 -6.82 36.12
CA GLU A 164 16.56 -6.13 37.40
C GLU A 164 17.01 -7.07 38.54
N PRO A 165 17.98 -6.65 39.39
CA PRO A 165 18.51 -7.46 40.49
C PRO A 165 17.54 -7.64 41.66
#